data_AF-A0AAX0QT71-F1
#
_entry.id   AF-A0AAX0QT71-F1
#
_cell.length_a   1.000
_cell.length_b   1.000
_cell.length_c   1.000
_cell.angle_alpha   90.00
_cell.angle_beta   90.00
_cell.angle_gamma   90.00
#
_symmetry.space_group_name_H-M   'P 1'
#
loop_
_entity.id
_entity.type
_entity.pdbx_description
1 polymer ?
#
loop_
_entity_poly.entity_id
_entity_poly.type
_entity_poly.pdbx_seq_one_letter_code
_entity_poly.pdbx_strand_id
1 'polypeptide(L)' 'MARRKYDHSFKMEAIQLVESGRRASEVSRDLDIPIQTLTRWLSIYRKDG' A
#
# COMPACT_ATOMS: atom_id res chain seq x y z
N MET A 1 -3.40 18.23 -11.54
CA MET A 1 -3.84 16.91 -11.06
C MET A 1 -3.72 16.88 -9.54
N ALA A 2 -4.82 16.70 -8.81
CA ALA A 2 -4.80 16.67 -7.35
C ALA A 2 -4.11 15.38 -6.88
N ARG A 3 -3.12 15.50 -6.00
CA ARG A 3 -2.47 14.35 -5.37
C ARG A 3 -3.50 13.74 -4.42
N ARG A 4 -4.09 12.59 -4.78
CA ARG A 4 -4.93 11.82 -3.84
C ARG A 4 -4.09 11.60 -2.57
N LYS A 5 -4.49 12.24 -1.47
CA LYS A 5 -3.91 12.03 -0.16
C LYS A 5 -4.58 10.77 0.39
N TYR A 6 -3.81 9.69 0.47
CA TYR A 6 -4.21 8.53 1.24
C TYR A 6 -3.88 8.80 2.70
N ASP A 7 -4.86 8.59 3.58
CA ASP A 7 -4.66 8.71 5.02
C ASP A 7 -3.66 7.69 5.53
N HIS A 8 -3.02 8.00 6.65
CA HIS A 8 -2.02 7.12 7.25
C HIS A 8 -2.59 5.73 7.57
N SER A 9 -3.80 5.69 8.15
CA SER A 9 -4.50 4.44 8.47
C SER A 9 -4.72 3.57 7.24
N PHE A 10 -5.13 4.18 6.12
CA PHE A 10 -5.34 3.47 4.85
C PHE A 10 -4.05 2.88 4.28
N LYS A 11 -2.93 3.63 4.38
CA LYS A 11 -1.62 3.11 3.97
C LYS A 11 -1.20 1.90 4.81
N MET A 12 -1.39 1.99 6.11
CA MET A 12 -1.03 0.90 7.03
C MET A 12 -1.89 -0.34 6.80
N GLU A 13 -3.19 -0.18 6.59
CA GLU A 13 -4.08 -1.29 6.23
C GLU A 13 -3.61 -1.99 4.94
N ALA A 14 -3.31 -1.22 3.88
CA ALA A 14 -2.81 -1.77 2.62
C ALA A 14 -1.48 -2.51 2.79
N ILE A 15 -0.56 -1.99 3.61
CA ILE A 15 0.71 -2.66 3.94
C ILE A 15 0.44 -3.96 4.72
N GLN A 16 -0.38 -3.90 5.77
CA GLN A 16 -0.70 -5.06 6.61
C GLN A 16 -1.36 -6.20 5.82
N LEU A 17 -2.22 -5.88 4.85
CA LEU A 17 -2.81 -6.87 3.96
C LEU A 17 -1.75 -7.61 3.14
N VAL A 18 -0.70 -6.92 2.69
CA VAL A 18 0.39 -7.57 1.97
C VAL A 18 1.30 -8.35 2.91
N GLU A 19 1.61 -7.81 4.08
CA GLU A 19 2.43 -8.49 5.10
C GLU A 19 1.71 -9.70 5.70
N SER A 20 0.37 -9.75 5.68
CA SER A 20 -0.41 -10.94 6.03
C SER A 20 -0.35 -12.05 4.97
N GLY A 21 0.44 -11.88 3.91
CA GLY A 21 0.67 -12.87 2.86
C GLY A 21 -0.13 -12.67 1.57
N ARG A 22 -0.93 -11.61 1.45
CA ARG A 22 -1.63 -11.31 0.19
C ARG A 22 -0.67 -10.73 -0.85
N ARG A 23 -0.96 -10.95 -2.13
CA ARG A 23 -0.13 -10.38 -3.20
C ARG A 23 -0.43 -8.89 -3.34
N ALA A 24 0.62 -8.07 -3.47
CA ALA A 24 0.47 -6.63 -3.69
C ALA A 24 -0.41 -6.30 -4.92
N SER A 25 -0.42 -7.15 -5.95
CA SER A 25 -1.29 -7.00 -7.12
C SER A 25 -2.77 -7.19 -6.81
N GLU A 26 -3.11 -8.06 -5.85
CA GLU A 26 -4.49 -8.29 -5.42
C GLU A 26 -4.96 -7.13 -4.57
N VAL A 27 -4.16 -6.74 -3.56
CA VAL A 27 -4.44 -5.60 -2.69
C VAL A 27 -4.56 -4.30 -3.49
N SER A 28 -3.73 -4.12 -4.53
CA SER A 28 -3.81 -3.00 -5.46
C SER A 28 -5.16 -2.92 -6.19
N ARG A 29 -5.68 -4.07 -6.66
CA ARG A 29 -6.98 -4.14 -7.35
C ARG A 29 -8.15 -3.93 -6.39
N ASP A 30 -8.08 -4.54 -5.21
CA ASP A 30 -9.14 -4.44 -4.20
C ASP A 30 -9.29 -3.03 -3.66
N LEU A 31 -8.17 -2.33 -3.45
CA LEU A 31 -8.15 -0.98 -2.88
C LEU A 31 -8.18 0.13 -3.94
N ASP A 32 -8.29 -0.23 -5.23
CA ASP A 32 -8.20 0.69 -6.39
C ASP A 32 -7.01 1.66 -6.29
N ILE A 33 -5.86 1.13 -5.85
CA ILE A 33 -4.61 1.90 -5.74
C ILE A 33 -3.60 1.42 -6.77
N PRO A 34 -2.83 2.33 -7.40
CA PRO A 34 -1.75 1.92 -8.28
C PRO A 34 -0.74 1.03 -7.54
N ILE A 35 -0.40 -0.12 -8.11
CA ILE A 35 0.54 -1.07 -7.51
C ILE A 35 1.89 -0.41 -7.17
N GLN A 36 2.37 0.49 -8.01
CA GLN A 36 3.57 1.29 -7.78
C GLN A 36 3.51 2.13 -6.48
N THR A 37 2.32 2.61 -6.11
CA THR A 37 2.09 3.35 -4.87
C THR A 37 2.19 2.40 -3.68
N LEU A 38 1.57 1.23 -3.77
CA LEU A 38 1.63 0.19 -2.73
C LEU A 38 3.04 -0.34 -2.53
N THR A 39 3.76 -0.65 -3.61
CA THR A 39 5.17 -1.11 -3.57
C THR A 39 6.07 -0.06 -2.93
N ARG A 40 5.85 1.24 -3.22
CA ARG A 40 6.60 2.31 -2.57
C ARG A 40 6.34 2.36 -1.07
N TRP A 41 5.09 2.21 -0.63
CA TRP A 41 4.76 2.16 0.80
C TRP A 41 5.42 0.98 1.50
N LEU A 42 5.36 -0.21 0.90
CA LEU A 42 6.03 -1.41 1.41
C LEU A 42 7.55 -1.22 1.52
N SER A 43 8.17 -0.62 0.51
CA SER A 43 9.61 -0.35 0.52
C SER A 43 10.02 0.62 1.64
N ILE A 44 9.18 1.62 1.93
CA ILE A 44 9.43 2.56 3.02
C ILE A 44 9.23 1.84 4.37
N TYR A 45 8.11 1.12 4.52
CA TYR A 45 7.77 0.38 5.72
C TYR A 45 8.84 -0.63 6.13
N ARG A 46 9.36 -1.41 5.17
CA ARG A 46 10.44 -2.39 5.41
C ARG A 46 11.82 -1.77 5.66
N LYS A 47 11.98 -0.48 5.37
CA LYS A 47 13.24 0.26 5.62
C LYS A 47 13.20 0.97 6.98
N ASP A 48 12.01 1.32 7.46
CA ASP A 48 11.79 1.97 8.77
C ASP A 48 11.65 0.96 9.92
N GLY A 49 11.40 -0.32 9.63
CA GLY A 49 11.43 -1.43 10.60
C GLY A 49 12.81 -2.05 10.71
#